data_AF-A0A920FFJ4-F1
#
_entry.id   AF-A0A920FFJ4-F1
#
_cell.length_a   1.000
_cell.length_b   1.000
_cell.length_c   1.000
_cell.angle_alpha   90.00
_cell.angle_beta   90.00
_cell.angle_gamma   90.00
#
_symmetry.space_group_name_H-M   'P 1'
#
loop_
_entity.id
_entity.type
_entity.pdbx_description
1 polymer ?
#
loop_
_entity_poly.entity_id
_entity_poly.type
_entity_poly.pdbx_seq_one_letter_code
_entity_poly.pdbx_strand_id
1 'polypeptide(L)'
;MVEGTHAKDKRMIERDKNHPSIIAWSLGNEAGNGYNFYNTFLLAENIDNTRPIVYERALEEWNTNTIGDMYADYAVIEKYAKRKKDAYRPFILCEYAHAMGNSLGGLNEYMDLFETYNKLQGGFIWDFQDQGLLTKDSNGTEYFAYGGDFGPDSIPSDHNFLNNGLIKADKSFNPICMK
;
A
#
# COMPACT_ATOMS: atom_id res chain seq x y z
N MET A 1 8.46 -22.77 -5.23
CA MET A 1 7.89 -21.41 -5.15
C MET A 1 6.51 -21.37 -4.50
N VAL A 2 5.57 -22.25 -4.88
CA VAL A 2 4.23 -22.38 -4.27
C VAL A 2 4.27 -22.43 -2.73
N GLU A 3 5.09 -23.31 -2.15
CA GLU A 3 5.21 -23.48 -0.69
C GLU A 3 5.69 -22.22 0.05
N GLY A 4 6.47 -21.37 -0.62
CA GLY A 4 7.04 -20.17 -0.01
C GLY A 4 6.00 -19.07 0.24
N THR A 5 5.14 -18.81 -0.74
CA THR A 5 4.03 -17.85 -0.59
C THR A 5 3.04 -18.36 0.45
N HIS A 6 2.59 -19.61 0.32
CA HIS A 6 1.63 -20.22 1.26
C HIS A 6 2.11 -20.19 2.70
N ALA A 7 3.40 -20.47 2.94
CA ALA A 7 3.95 -20.45 4.29
C ALA A 7 3.95 -19.04 4.91
N LYS A 8 4.15 -17.97 4.11
CA LYS A 8 4.13 -16.59 4.61
C LYS A 8 2.71 -16.20 5.06
N ASP A 9 1.72 -16.38 4.18
CA ASP A 9 0.34 -15.99 4.46
C ASP A 9 -0.28 -16.83 5.57
N LYS A 10 -0.04 -18.15 5.57
CA LYS A 10 -0.48 -19.02 6.68
C LYS A 10 0.09 -18.55 8.02
N ARG A 11 1.40 -18.23 8.08
CA ARG A 11 2.03 -17.76 9.32
C ARG A 11 1.48 -16.42 9.78
N MET A 12 1.19 -15.50 8.86
CA MET A 12 0.56 -14.22 9.18
C MET A 12 -0.83 -14.44 9.80
N ILE A 13 -1.70 -15.17 9.11
CA ILE A 13 -3.10 -15.34 9.53
C ILE A 13 -3.18 -16.13 10.84
N GLU A 14 -2.46 -17.26 10.95
CA GLU A 14 -2.51 -18.10 12.16
C GLU A 14 -2.03 -17.35 13.41
N ARG A 15 -1.03 -16.48 13.25
CA ARG A 15 -0.51 -15.65 14.35
C ARG A 15 -1.53 -14.62 14.81
N ASP A 16 -2.23 -13.98 13.86
CA ASP A 16 -2.92 -12.72 14.14
C ASP A 16 -4.46 -12.77 14.08
N LYS A 17 -5.07 -13.89 13.68
CA LYS A 17 -6.53 -14.02 13.46
C LYS A 17 -7.45 -13.67 14.62
N ASN A 18 -6.93 -13.61 15.84
CA ASN A 18 -7.70 -13.25 17.04
C ASN A 18 -7.68 -11.75 17.35
N HIS A 19 -7.06 -10.91 16.53
CA HIS A 19 -7.06 -9.45 16.72
C HIS A 19 -8.27 -8.80 16.03
N PRO A 20 -9.18 -8.14 16.76
CA PRO A 20 -10.37 -7.50 16.17
C PRO A 20 -10.04 -6.23 15.37
N SER A 21 -8.85 -5.65 15.58
CA SER A 21 -8.37 -4.51 14.80
C SER A 21 -7.99 -4.87 13.37
N ILE A 22 -7.69 -6.14 13.09
CA ILE A 22 -7.44 -6.62 11.74
C ILE A 22 -8.79 -6.89 11.10
N ILE A 23 -9.08 -6.23 9.99
CA ILE A 23 -10.36 -6.34 9.29
C ILE A 23 -10.24 -6.97 7.90
N ALA A 24 -9.02 -7.19 7.41
CA ALA A 24 -8.75 -7.79 6.11
C ALA A 24 -7.36 -8.45 6.11
N TRP A 25 -7.14 -9.41 5.21
CA TRP A 25 -5.84 -10.01 4.96
C TRP A 25 -5.34 -9.64 3.56
N SER A 26 -4.18 -8.99 3.46
CA SER A 26 -3.50 -8.81 2.17
C SER A 26 -2.61 -10.01 1.87
N LEU A 27 -2.69 -10.57 0.65
CA LEU A 27 -1.83 -11.69 0.23
C LEU A 27 -0.39 -11.26 -0.14
N GLY A 28 -0.12 -9.96 -0.17
CA GLY A 28 1.19 -9.42 -0.52
C GLY A 28 1.10 -8.13 -1.34
N ASN A 29 2.21 -7.75 -1.96
CA ASN A 29 2.33 -6.55 -2.78
C ASN A 29 3.15 -6.83 -4.05
N GLU A 30 2.71 -6.31 -5.20
CA GLU A 30 3.45 -6.26 -6.48
C GLU A 30 4.18 -7.55 -6.93
N ALA A 31 3.68 -8.73 -6.56
CA ALA A 31 4.33 -10.01 -6.82
C ALA A 31 3.74 -10.77 -8.03
N GLY A 32 2.98 -10.06 -8.88
CA GLY A 32 2.20 -10.63 -9.99
C GLY A 32 0.98 -11.44 -9.52
N ASN A 33 0.19 -11.99 -10.44
CA ASN A 33 -0.95 -12.85 -10.12
C ASN A 33 -0.86 -14.19 -10.86
N GLY A 34 -1.48 -15.23 -10.31
CA GLY A 34 -1.51 -16.55 -10.94
C GLY A 34 -1.61 -17.69 -9.94
N TYR A 35 -1.21 -18.89 -10.37
CA TYR A 35 -1.43 -20.15 -9.64
C TYR A 35 -1.07 -20.11 -8.15
N ASN A 36 0.04 -19.46 -7.79
CA ASN A 36 0.44 -19.35 -6.38
C ASN A 36 -0.61 -18.56 -5.58
N PHE A 37 -0.99 -17.37 -6.06
CA PHE A 37 -1.95 -16.49 -5.40
C PHE A 37 -3.38 -17.01 -5.42
N TYR A 38 -3.78 -17.76 -6.45
CA TYR A 38 -5.07 -18.46 -6.46
C TYR A 38 -5.17 -19.48 -5.31
N ASN A 39 -4.11 -20.28 -5.13
CA ASN A 39 -4.07 -21.24 -4.02
C ASN A 39 -3.90 -20.56 -2.66
N THR A 40 -3.15 -19.45 -2.59
CA THR A 40 -3.01 -18.67 -1.36
C THR A 40 -4.36 -18.09 -0.93
N PHE A 41 -5.15 -17.56 -1.86
CA PHE A 41 -6.48 -17.04 -1.60
C PHE A 41 -7.39 -18.12 -0.99
N LEU A 42 -7.48 -19.28 -1.63
CA LEU A 42 -8.27 -20.42 -1.13
C LEU A 42 -7.78 -20.92 0.24
N LEU A 43 -6.47 -20.93 0.45
CA LEU A 43 -5.88 -21.28 1.75
C LEU A 43 -6.29 -20.26 2.83
N ALA A 44 -6.20 -18.97 2.53
CA ALA A 44 -6.53 -17.90 3.46
C ALA A 44 -8.01 -17.93 3.84
N GLU A 45 -8.92 -18.09 2.87
CA GLU A 45 -10.35 -18.27 3.13
C GLU A 45 -10.65 -19.51 3.99
N ASN A 46 -9.89 -20.60 3.83
CA ASN A 46 -10.06 -21.80 4.66
C ASN A 46 -9.56 -21.62 6.10
N ILE A 47 -8.51 -20.80 6.31
CA ILE A 47 -7.99 -20.52 7.66
C ILE A 47 -8.88 -19.54 8.41
N ASP A 48 -9.32 -18.47 7.73
CA ASP A 48 -10.17 -17.42 8.29
C ASP A 48 -11.17 -16.91 7.26
N ASN A 49 -12.44 -17.33 7.40
CA ASN A 49 -13.55 -16.86 6.59
C ASN A 49 -14.31 -15.68 7.21
N THR A 50 -13.81 -15.10 8.30
CA THR A 50 -14.47 -13.99 9.01
C THR A 50 -14.04 -12.61 8.49
N ARG A 51 -13.04 -12.55 7.60
CA ARG A 51 -12.45 -11.32 7.06
C ARG A 51 -12.24 -11.42 5.54
N PRO A 52 -12.40 -10.33 4.78
CA PRO A 52 -12.03 -10.29 3.37
C PRO A 52 -10.54 -10.51 3.14
N ILE A 53 -10.22 -11.23 2.08
CA ILE A 53 -8.90 -11.38 1.49
C ILE A 53 -8.75 -10.36 0.36
N VAL A 54 -7.68 -9.57 0.38
CA VAL A 54 -7.39 -8.55 -0.62
C VAL A 54 -6.06 -8.83 -1.29
N TYR A 55 -5.97 -8.55 -2.58
CA TYR A 55 -4.70 -8.57 -3.29
C TYR A 55 -4.77 -7.69 -4.52
N GLU A 56 -3.91 -6.69 -4.59
CA GLU A 56 -4.02 -5.64 -5.58
C GLU A 56 -3.76 -6.17 -7.01
N ARG A 57 -2.73 -7.01 -7.19
CA ARG A 57 -2.40 -7.58 -8.52
C ARG A 57 -3.43 -8.59 -9.01
N ALA A 58 -4.40 -8.99 -8.19
CA ALA A 58 -5.55 -9.77 -8.67
C ALA A 58 -6.51 -8.92 -9.51
N LEU A 59 -6.43 -7.59 -9.46
CA LEU A 59 -7.26 -6.66 -10.23
C LEU A 59 -8.75 -7.04 -10.09
N GLU A 60 -9.42 -7.38 -11.20
CA GLU A 60 -10.81 -7.82 -11.22
C GLU A 60 -10.97 -9.36 -11.25
N GLU A 61 -9.92 -10.16 -11.08
CA GLU A 61 -10.03 -11.62 -10.96
C GLU A 61 -10.68 -12.05 -9.64
N TRP A 62 -11.13 -13.30 -9.56
CA TRP A 62 -11.95 -13.81 -8.45
C TRP A 62 -11.20 -13.93 -7.10
N ASN A 63 -9.86 -13.96 -7.12
CA ASN A 63 -9.02 -14.18 -5.95
C ASN A 63 -8.71 -12.88 -5.14
N THR A 64 -9.69 -11.99 -5.03
CA THR A 64 -9.68 -10.81 -4.15
C THR A 64 -11.11 -10.34 -3.89
N ASN A 65 -11.40 -9.92 -2.65
CA ASN A 65 -12.72 -9.42 -2.25
C ASN A 65 -12.89 -7.91 -2.49
N THR A 66 -11.82 -7.18 -2.81
CA THR A 66 -11.84 -5.75 -3.13
C THR A 66 -11.09 -5.48 -4.43
N ILE A 67 -11.32 -4.32 -5.04
CA ILE A 67 -10.46 -3.78 -6.09
C ILE A 67 -9.44 -2.86 -5.42
N GLY A 68 -8.17 -3.20 -5.59
CA GLY A 68 -7.08 -2.66 -4.77
C GLY A 68 -6.14 -1.68 -5.45
N ASP A 69 -6.39 -1.24 -6.69
CA ASP A 69 -5.41 -0.60 -7.58
C ASP A 69 -4.56 0.49 -6.90
N MET A 70 -3.28 0.57 -7.27
CA MET A 70 -2.32 1.54 -6.73
C MET A 70 -2.29 2.78 -7.59
N TYR A 71 -2.40 3.96 -6.97
CA TYR A 71 -2.25 5.27 -7.63
C TYR A 71 -3.20 5.51 -8.81
N ALA A 72 -4.35 4.83 -8.85
CA ALA A 72 -5.35 5.03 -9.89
C ALA A 72 -5.92 6.46 -9.84
N ASP A 73 -5.97 7.12 -11.00
CA ASP A 73 -6.44 8.49 -11.09
C ASP A 73 -7.96 8.64 -10.85
N TYR A 74 -8.40 9.89 -10.72
CA TYR A 74 -9.80 10.26 -10.52
C TYR A 74 -10.74 9.64 -11.56
N ALA A 75 -10.32 9.63 -12.83
CA ALA A 75 -11.15 9.14 -13.92
C ALA A 75 -11.31 7.62 -13.88
N VAL A 76 -10.26 6.89 -13.48
CA VAL A 76 -10.28 5.43 -13.31
C VAL A 76 -11.26 5.04 -12.20
N ILE A 77 -11.12 5.64 -11.01
CA ILE A 77 -11.99 5.29 -9.88
C ILE A 77 -13.44 5.74 -10.12
N GLU A 78 -13.66 6.90 -10.74
CA GLU A 78 -15.01 7.36 -11.07
C GLU A 78 -15.67 6.47 -12.13
N LYS A 79 -14.90 6.07 -13.15
CA LYS A 79 -15.37 5.13 -14.18
C LYS A 79 -15.81 3.82 -13.54
N TYR A 80 -15.03 3.27 -12.62
CA TYR A 80 -15.41 2.08 -11.86
C TYR A 80 -16.70 2.28 -11.07
N ALA A 81 -16.79 3.39 -10.33
CA ALA A 81 -17.93 3.71 -9.49
C ALA A 81 -19.25 3.78 -10.27
N LYS A 82 -19.21 4.33 -11.49
CA LYS A 82 -20.35 4.47 -12.40
C LYS A 82 -20.79 3.15 -13.07
N ARG A 83 -20.00 2.07 -13.01
CA ARG A 83 -20.36 0.78 -13.63
C ARG A 83 -21.61 0.20 -12.97
N LYS A 84 -22.61 -0.16 -13.78
CA LYS A 84 -23.88 -0.75 -13.31
C LYS A 84 -23.87 -2.28 -13.28
N LYS A 85 -22.99 -2.91 -14.06
CA LYS A 85 -22.84 -4.36 -14.19
C LYS A 85 -21.40 -4.73 -13.82
N ASP A 86 -21.21 -5.91 -13.26
CA ASP A 86 -19.90 -6.55 -13.05
C ASP A 86 -18.93 -5.76 -12.16
N ALA A 87 -19.48 -4.93 -11.25
CA ALA A 87 -18.74 -4.10 -10.29
C ALA A 87 -19.40 -4.17 -8.92
N TYR A 88 -19.22 -5.31 -8.24
CA TYR A 88 -19.87 -5.62 -6.96
C TYR A 88 -18.93 -5.47 -5.75
N ARG A 89 -17.62 -5.35 -5.99
CA ARG A 89 -16.60 -5.21 -4.94
C ARG A 89 -16.34 -3.73 -4.66
N PRO A 90 -16.05 -3.36 -3.41
CA PRO A 90 -15.60 -2.00 -3.13
C PRO A 90 -14.23 -1.77 -3.76
N PHE A 91 -14.01 -0.55 -4.22
CA PHE A 91 -12.70 -0.05 -4.66
C PHE A 91 -12.05 0.66 -3.49
N ILE A 92 -10.90 0.18 -3.07
CA ILE A 92 -10.08 0.75 -2.00
C ILE A 92 -8.68 0.89 -2.57
N LEU A 93 -8.16 2.11 -2.69
CA LEU A 93 -6.80 2.29 -3.17
C LEU A 93 -5.83 1.76 -2.11
N CYS A 94 -5.12 0.66 -2.38
CA CYS A 94 -4.21 0.11 -1.38
C CYS A 94 -2.99 1.03 -1.17
N GLU A 95 -2.66 1.84 -2.18
CA GLU A 95 -1.74 2.96 -2.11
C GLU A 95 -2.29 4.12 -2.98
N TYR A 96 -2.31 5.33 -2.46
CA TYR A 96 -2.59 6.54 -3.25
C TYR A 96 -1.85 7.76 -2.68
N ALA A 97 -1.89 8.87 -3.43
CA ALA A 97 -1.31 10.15 -3.02
C ALA A 97 0.10 10.03 -2.44
N HIS A 98 1.08 9.70 -3.27
CA HIS A 98 2.47 9.50 -2.85
C HIS A 98 3.04 10.74 -2.11
N ALA A 99 3.46 10.63 -0.85
CA ALA A 99 3.75 11.77 0.03
C ALA A 99 5.21 12.28 -0.04
N MET A 100 6.01 11.76 -0.97
CA MET A 100 7.42 12.12 -1.15
C MET A 100 7.67 13.62 -1.33
N GLY A 101 8.48 14.17 -0.42
CA GLY A 101 8.88 15.58 -0.45
C GLY A 101 7.70 16.53 -0.24
N ASN A 102 7.52 17.47 -1.17
CA ASN A 102 6.41 18.43 -1.17
C ASN A 102 5.36 17.97 -2.20
N SER A 103 4.44 17.10 -1.78
CA SER A 103 3.53 16.35 -2.65
C SER A 103 2.03 16.58 -2.33
N LEU A 104 1.23 15.52 -2.14
CA LEU A 104 -0.18 15.46 -1.69
C LEU A 104 -1.14 16.52 -2.25
N GLY A 105 -0.84 17.07 -3.43
CA GLY A 105 -1.81 17.86 -4.18
C GLY A 105 -2.97 16.98 -4.61
N GLY A 106 -4.18 17.52 -4.62
CA GLY A 106 -5.33 16.83 -5.18
C GLY A 106 -6.08 15.88 -4.23
N LEU A 107 -5.82 15.94 -2.92
CA LEU A 107 -6.51 15.07 -1.96
C LEU A 107 -8.02 15.33 -1.91
N ASN A 108 -8.46 16.58 -2.07
CA ASN A 108 -9.89 16.92 -2.05
C ASN A 108 -10.65 16.24 -3.19
N GLU A 109 -10.04 16.11 -4.37
CA GLU A 109 -10.63 15.46 -5.54
C GLU A 109 -10.83 13.95 -5.30
N TYR A 110 -9.92 13.30 -4.57
CA TYR A 110 -10.15 11.93 -4.10
C TYR A 110 -11.29 11.88 -3.07
N MET A 111 -11.28 12.79 -2.08
CA MET A 111 -12.29 12.82 -1.02
C MET A 111 -13.69 13.05 -1.58
N ASP A 112 -13.87 14.00 -2.50
CA ASP A 112 -15.14 14.28 -3.17
C ASP A 112 -15.69 13.02 -3.85
N LEU A 113 -14.82 12.23 -4.51
CA LEU A 113 -15.22 10.97 -5.15
C LEU A 113 -15.57 9.89 -4.13
N PHE A 114 -14.79 9.73 -3.05
CA PHE A 114 -15.06 8.78 -1.98
C PHE A 114 -16.40 9.07 -1.29
N GLU A 115 -16.72 10.35 -1.06
CA GLU A 115 -17.97 10.76 -0.42
C GLU A 115 -19.17 10.71 -1.39
N THR A 116 -18.94 10.83 -2.70
CA THR A 116 -20.00 10.79 -3.72
C THR A 116 -20.46 9.36 -4.03
N TYR A 117 -19.54 8.40 -4.09
CA TYR A 117 -19.84 7.05 -4.60
C TYR A 117 -19.60 5.95 -3.57
N ASN A 118 -20.68 5.30 -3.09
CA ASN A 118 -20.63 4.19 -2.12
C ASN A 118 -19.68 3.01 -2.49
N LYS A 119 -19.34 2.85 -3.77
CA LYS A 119 -18.39 1.81 -4.21
C LYS A 119 -16.94 2.15 -3.91
N LEU A 120 -16.63 3.43 -3.71
CA LEU A 120 -15.29 3.90 -3.39
C LEU A 120 -15.21 4.05 -1.88
N GLN A 121 -14.33 3.30 -1.23
CA GLN A 121 -14.26 3.23 0.24
C GLN A 121 -12.95 3.80 0.78
N GLY A 122 -12.39 4.79 0.08
CA GLY A 122 -11.15 5.45 0.47
C GLY A 122 -9.90 4.71 0.00
N GLY A 123 -8.81 4.90 0.75
CA GLY A 123 -7.52 4.29 0.47
C GLY A 123 -6.47 4.60 1.53
N PHE A 124 -5.25 4.15 1.29
CA PHE A 124 -4.11 4.34 2.20
C PHE A 124 -3.03 5.20 1.53
N ILE A 125 -2.66 6.32 2.17
CA ILE A 125 -1.62 7.21 1.65
C ILE A 125 -0.25 6.51 1.76
N TRP A 126 0.56 6.59 0.69
CA TRP A 126 1.93 6.08 0.69
C TRP A 126 2.96 7.19 0.94
N ASP A 127 3.76 7.19 2.00
CA ASP A 127 3.78 6.28 3.15
C ASP A 127 3.72 7.05 4.48
N PHE A 128 3.82 6.32 5.59
CA PHE A 128 3.68 6.94 6.90
C PHE A 128 4.92 7.78 7.27
N GLN A 129 6.13 7.23 7.20
CA GLN A 129 7.35 7.83 7.73
C GLN A 129 8.53 7.68 6.76
N ASP A 130 9.27 8.78 6.53
CA ASP A 130 10.54 8.74 5.79
C ASP A 130 11.52 7.75 6.43
N GLN A 131 12.14 6.92 5.60
CA GLN A 131 12.97 5.79 6.04
C GLN A 131 14.46 6.15 6.14
N GLY A 132 14.78 7.44 6.23
CA GLY A 132 16.16 7.93 6.29
C GLY A 132 16.90 7.55 7.57
N LEU A 133 18.19 7.22 7.44
CA LEU A 133 19.05 6.86 8.57
C LEU A 133 19.84 8.07 9.06
N LEU A 134 19.80 8.36 10.36
CA LEU A 134 20.60 9.42 10.95
C LEU A 134 22.10 9.10 10.84
N THR A 135 22.87 9.97 10.21
CA THR A 135 24.33 9.87 10.09
C THR A 135 24.97 11.26 10.10
N LYS A 136 26.29 11.34 9.90
CA LYS A 136 27.06 12.58 9.89
C LYS A 136 27.88 12.73 8.61
N ASP A 137 27.97 13.96 8.11
CA ASP A 137 28.85 14.30 6.98
C ASP A 137 30.33 14.38 7.42
N SER A 138 31.23 14.70 6.49
CA SER A 138 32.67 14.85 6.76
C SER A 138 33.01 15.99 7.75
N ASN A 139 32.09 16.93 7.97
CA ASN A 139 32.22 18.02 8.94
C ASN A 139 31.59 17.67 10.30
N GLY A 140 30.97 16.49 10.43
CA GLY A 140 30.26 16.06 11.64
C GLY A 140 28.81 16.56 11.74
N THR A 141 28.27 17.17 10.68
CA THR A 141 26.88 17.66 10.63
C THR A 141 25.92 16.49 10.49
N GLU A 142 24.91 16.42 11.35
CA GLU A 142 23.89 15.38 11.29
C GLU A 142 22.93 15.57 10.12
N TYR A 143 22.61 14.49 9.42
CA TYR A 143 21.59 14.44 8.37
C TYR A 143 20.95 13.06 8.29
N PHE A 144 19.77 12.99 7.65
CA PHE A 144 19.11 11.73 7.34
C PHE A 144 19.51 11.26 5.95
N ALA A 145 20.26 10.18 5.89
CA ALA A 145 20.79 9.58 4.68
C ALA A 145 19.74 8.78 3.91
N TYR A 146 19.93 8.72 2.59
CA TYR A 146 19.15 7.90 1.67
C TYR A 146 20.07 7.07 0.75
N GLY A 147 19.51 6.40 -0.25
CA GLY A 147 20.27 5.56 -1.18
C GLY A 147 21.41 6.34 -1.86
N GLY A 148 22.63 5.80 -1.78
CA GLY A 148 23.83 6.42 -2.33
C GLY A 148 24.70 7.14 -1.30
N ASP A 149 24.21 7.37 -0.09
CA ASP A 149 25.02 7.93 1.01
C ASP A 149 25.88 6.88 1.73
N PHE A 150 25.69 5.60 1.41
CA PHE A 150 26.41 4.47 2.00
C PHE A 150 27.08 3.62 0.91
N GLY A 151 28.35 3.29 1.16
CA GLY A 151 29.15 2.46 0.25
C GLY A 151 29.78 3.24 -0.90
N PRO A 152 30.46 2.55 -1.83
CA PRO A 152 31.02 3.18 -3.03
C PRO A 152 29.92 3.56 -4.04
N ASP A 153 30.23 4.49 -4.96
CA ASP A 153 29.34 4.96 -6.03
C ASP A 153 28.78 3.85 -6.94
N SER A 154 29.39 2.66 -6.92
CA SER A 154 28.96 1.49 -7.69
C SER A 154 27.81 0.70 -7.03
N ILE A 155 27.43 1.02 -5.80
CA ILE A 155 26.31 0.35 -5.12
C ILE A 155 25.00 0.77 -5.80
N PRO A 156 24.18 -0.19 -6.25
CA PRO A 156 22.85 0.11 -6.79
C PRO A 156 22.00 0.88 -5.78
N SER A 157 21.32 1.92 -6.27
CA SER A 157 20.54 2.81 -5.42
C SER A 157 19.38 3.43 -6.20
N ASP A 158 18.21 3.47 -5.57
CA ASP A 158 17.04 4.25 -6.03
C ASP A 158 16.95 5.61 -5.31
N HIS A 159 18.07 6.07 -4.78
CA HIS A 159 18.27 7.38 -4.18
C HIS A 159 17.27 7.70 -3.06
N ASN A 160 16.56 8.83 -3.18
CA ASN A 160 15.70 9.37 -2.15
C ASN A 160 14.28 8.80 -2.16
N PHE A 161 13.99 7.77 -2.97
CA PHE A 161 12.67 7.14 -3.09
C PHE A 161 12.23 6.36 -1.84
N LEU A 162 12.98 6.44 -0.74
CA LEU A 162 12.61 5.96 0.59
C LEU A 162 12.10 7.07 1.53
N ASN A 163 12.09 8.32 1.07
CA ASN A 163 11.63 9.50 1.80
C ASN A 163 10.23 9.91 1.29
N ASN A 164 9.24 9.06 1.56
CA ASN A 164 7.89 9.18 1.03
C ASN A 164 6.83 9.52 2.09
N GLY A 165 7.25 10.00 3.26
CA GLY A 165 6.44 9.99 4.47
C GLY A 165 5.58 11.23 4.72
N LEU A 166 4.41 11.01 5.32
CA LEU A 166 3.64 12.04 6.02
C LEU A 166 4.42 12.64 7.20
N ILE A 167 5.21 11.81 7.88
CA ILE A 167 6.15 12.23 8.91
C ILE A 167 7.59 12.02 8.44
N LYS A 168 8.49 12.89 8.89
CA LYS A 168 9.92 12.80 8.59
C LYS A 168 10.57 11.69 9.42
N ALA A 169 11.81 11.37 9.09
CA ALA A 169 12.60 10.36 9.79
C ALA A 169 12.79 10.66 11.29
N ASP A 170 12.82 11.93 11.69
CA ASP A 170 12.85 12.38 13.09
C ASP A 170 11.48 12.37 13.79
N LYS A 171 10.43 11.88 13.12
CA LYS A 171 9.03 11.85 13.55
C LYS A 171 8.34 13.21 13.65
N SER A 172 8.98 14.29 13.19
CA SER A 172 8.28 15.56 12.98
C SER A 172 7.36 15.44 11.77
N PHE A 173 6.27 16.21 11.74
CA PHE A 173 5.40 16.23 10.57
C PHE A 173 6.13 16.83 9.37
N ASN A 174 5.91 16.26 8.19
CA ASN A 174 6.24 16.92 6.95
C ASN A 174 5.36 18.20 6.85
N PRO A 175 5.89 19.37 6.44
CA PRO A 175 5.12 20.61 6.33
C PRO A 175 3.78 20.48 5.58
N ILE A 176 3.67 19.49 4.70
CA ILE A 176 2.45 19.19 3.97
C ILE A 176 1.29 18.71 4.82
N CYS A 177 1.57 18.13 5.99
CA CYS A 177 0.56 17.65 6.94
C CYS A 177 0.11 18.71 7.94
N MET A 178 0.62 19.94 7.85
CA MET A 178 0.33 21.03 8.80
C MET A 178 -0.62 22.10 8.24
N LYS A 179 -1.38 21.80 7.18
CA LYS A 179 -2.26 22.76 6.49
C LYS A 179 -3.73 22.41 6.61
#